data_AF-A0A183DLF2-F1
#
_entry.id   AF-A0A183DLF2-F1
#
_cell.length_a   1.000
_cell.length_b   1.000
_cell.length_c   1.000
_cell.angle_alpha   90.00
_cell.angle_beta   90.00
_cell.angle_gamma   90.00
#
_symmetry.space_group_name_H-M   'P 1'
#
loop_
_entity.id
_entity.type
_entity.pdbx_description
1 polymer ?
#
loop_
_entity_poly.entity_id
_entity_poly.type
_entity_poly.pdbx_seq_one_letter_code
_entity_poly.pdbx_strand_id
1 'polypeptide(L)' 'MVNEGASRKAACARVYLMDVDGLVTTKRHPMENLHIPYAKDMPHTYDLLEASIYNDFFGTLTYVMSNN' A
#
# COMPACT_ATOMS: atom_id res chain seq x y z
N MET A 1 -12.29 0.77 9.23
CA MET A 1 -11.55 2.02 9.49
C MET A 1 -12.39 3.29 9.42
N VAL A 2 -12.95 3.70 8.27
CA VAL A 2 -13.74 4.98 8.24
C VAL A 2 -14.99 4.89 9.12
N ASN A 3 -15.71 3.77 9.06
CA ASN A 3 -16.85 3.49 9.96
C ASN A 3 -16.44 3.36 11.43
N GLU A 4 -15.14 3.21 11.73
CA GLU A 4 -14.57 3.19 13.09
C GLU A 4 -14.06 4.58 13.52
N GLY A 5 -14.27 5.63 12.72
CA GLY A 5 -13.89 7.01 13.05
C GLY A 5 -12.57 7.49 12.46
N ALA A 6 -11.84 6.68 11.68
CA ALA A 6 -10.64 7.13 10.99
C ALA A 6 -10.99 8.03 9.79
N SER A 7 -10.19 9.08 9.55
CA SER A 7 -10.30 9.82 8.28
C SER A 7 -9.90 8.91 7.11
N ARG A 8 -10.45 9.17 5.91
CA ARG A 8 -10.10 8.40 4.70
C ARG A 8 -8.59 8.41 4.45
N LYS A 9 -7.93 9.56 4.62
CA LYS A 9 -6.46 9.69 4.50
C LYS A 9 -5.73 8.79 5.49
N ALA A 10 -6.14 8.81 6.77
CA ALA A 10 -5.54 7.97 7.79
C ALA A 10 -5.79 6.48 7.55
N ALA A 11 -6.95 6.11 7.02
CA ALA A 11 -7.26 4.74 6.65
C ALA A 11 -6.36 4.26 5.49
N CYS A 12 -6.25 5.02 4.41
CA CYS A 12 -5.38 4.68 3.28
C CYS A 12 -3.89 4.64 3.65
N ALA A 13 -3.45 5.49 4.59
CA ALA A 13 -2.09 5.47 5.12
C ALA A 13 -1.74 4.15 5.84
N ARG A 14 -2.74 3.44 6.40
CA ARG A 14 -2.56 2.17 7.11
C ARG A 14 -2.69 0.92 6.23
N VAL A 15 -3.06 1.08 4.97
CA VAL A 15 -3.19 -0.02 4.01
C VAL A 15 -2.00 0.01 3.08
N TYR A 16 -1.23 -1.08 3.04
CA TYR A 16 -0.11 -1.28 2.13
C TYR A 16 -0.58 -2.15 0.98
N LEU A 17 -0.45 -1.65 -0.25
CA LEU A 17 -0.80 -2.39 -1.46
C LEU A 17 0.47 -2.90 -2.13
N MET A 18 0.41 -4.16 -2.55
CA MET A 18 1.44 -4.81 -3.36
C MET A 18 0.75 -5.57 -4.50
N ASP A 19 1.30 -5.45 -5.70
CA ASP A 19 0.88 -6.18 -6.89
C ASP A 19 2.06 -6.93 -7.53
N VAL A 20 1.91 -7.38 -8.77
CA VAL A 20 2.94 -8.13 -9.51
C VAL A 20 4.25 -7.36 -9.70
N ASP A 21 4.22 -6.03 -9.71
CA ASP A 21 5.43 -5.19 -9.82
C ASP A 21 5.96 -4.79 -8.44
N GLY A 22 5.46 -5.40 -7.37
CA GLY A 22 5.86 -5.13 -6.00
C GLY A 22 5.05 -4.01 -5.35
N LEU A 23 5.64 -3.42 -4.33
CA LEU A 23 5.01 -2.44 -3.44
C LEU A 23 4.56 -1.18 -4.20
N VAL A 24 3.34 -0.71 -3.96
CA VAL A 24 2.85 0.55 -4.54
C VAL A 24 3.48 1.74 -3.80
N THR A 25 4.42 2.42 -4.45
CA THR A 25 5.12 3.60 -3.91
C THR A 25 4.80 4.87 -4.70
N THR A 26 4.99 6.05 -4.08
CA THR A 26 4.76 7.37 -4.71
C THR A 26 5.62 7.62 -5.95
N LYS A 27 6.75 6.91 -6.06
CA LYS A 27 7.72 7.04 -7.16
C LYS A 27 7.41 6.11 -8.34
N ARG A 28 6.41 5.24 -8.22
CA ARG A 28 6.06 4.25 -9.26
C ARG A 28 5.22 4.87 -10.37
N HIS A 29 5.67 4.66 -11.60
CA HIS A 29 4.93 5.02 -12.83
C HIS A 29 5.09 3.93 -13.89
N PRO A 30 4.02 3.58 -14.64
CA PRO A 30 2.64 4.06 -14.51
C PRO A 30 1.93 3.47 -13.26
N MET A 31 0.88 4.16 -12.79
CA MET A 31 0.08 3.73 -11.63
C MET A 31 -1.41 3.97 -11.90
N GLU A 32 -2.26 3.01 -11.55
CA GLU A 32 -3.70 3.15 -11.66
C GLU A 32 -4.24 4.20 -10.66
N ASN A 33 -5.26 4.95 -11.07
CA ASN A 33 -5.87 6.00 -10.24
C ASN A 33 -6.37 5.48 -8.89
N LEU A 34 -6.79 4.20 -8.83
CA LEU A 34 -7.26 3.55 -7.62
C LEU A 34 -6.13 3.28 -6.62
N HIS A 35 -4.87 3.16 -7.08
CA HIS A 35 -3.71 2.88 -6.25
C HIS A 35 -3.12 4.15 -5.61
N ILE A 36 -3.35 5.33 -6.21
CA ILE A 36 -2.80 6.62 -5.77
C ILE A 36 -3.01 6.90 -4.27
N PRO A 37 -4.20 6.70 -3.67
CA PRO A 37 -4.41 6.99 -2.25
C PRO A 37 -3.59 6.11 -1.31
N TYR A 38 -3.13 4.95 -1.80
CA TYR A 38 -2.43 3.93 -1.03
C TYR A 38 -0.92 3.95 -1.25
N ALA A 39 -0.44 4.71 -2.23
CA ALA A 39 0.99 4.82 -2.54
C ALA A 39 1.78 5.31 -1.31
N LYS A 40 2.85 4.58 -1.00
CA LYS A 40 3.70 4.84 0.17
C LYS A 40 4.96 5.60 -0.24
N ASP A 41 5.35 6.58 0.55
CA ASP A 41 6.62 7.29 0.34
C ASP A 41 7.75 6.54 1.04
N MET A 42 8.20 5.45 0.41
CA MET A 42 9.25 4.57 0.92
C MET A 42 9.98 3.86 -0.23
N PRO A 43 11.10 3.16 0.02
CA PRO A 43 11.78 2.37 -0.99
C PRO A 43 10.87 1.34 -1.64
N HIS A 44 11.06 1.11 -2.94
CA HIS A 44 10.38 0.05 -3.66
C HIS A 44 10.94 -1.31 -3.23
N THR A 45 10.07 -2.28 -3.00
CA THR A 45 10.47 -3.67 -2.73
C THR A 45 9.49 -4.65 -3.35
N TYR A 46 10.01 -5.81 -3.72
CA TYR A 46 9.25 -6.99 -4.16
C TYR A 46 9.13 -8.03 -3.04
N ASP A 47 9.91 -7.89 -1.97
CA ASP A 47 9.92 -8.84 -0.86
C ASP A 47 8.82 -8.48 0.15
N LEU A 48 7.89 -9.40 0.34
CA LEU A 48 6.82 -9.29 1.33
C LEU A 48 7.36 -9.17 2.76
N LEU A 49 8.48 -9.83 3.07
CA LEU A 49 9.12 -9.74 4.38
C LEU A 49 9.69 -8.35 4.60
N GLU A 50 10.39 -7.80 3.60
CA GLU A 50 10.94 -6.44 3.66
C GLU A 50 9.81 -5.41 3.81
N ALA A 51 8.73 -5.55 3.04
CA ALA A 51 7.54 -4.71 3.17
C ALA A 51 6.88 -4.80 4.56
N SER A 52 6.91 -5.98 5.19
CA SER A 52 6.36 -6.17 6.54
C SER A 52 7.21 -5.52 7.64
N ILE A 53 8.53 -5.43 7.46
CA ILE A 53 9.43 -4.79 8.41
C ILE A 53 9.18 -3.26 8.46
N TYR A 54 8.84 -2.65 7.32
CA TYR A 54 8.45 -1.23 7.27
C TYR A 54 7.07 -0.94 7.87
N ASN A 55 6.28 -1.97 8.12
CA ASN A 55 4.92 -1.84 8.61
C ASN A 55 4.97 -1.97 10.14
N ASP A 56 5.36 -0.89 10.83
CA ASP A 56 5.38 -0.78 12.30
C ASP A 56 4.05 -1.24 12.90
N PHE A 57 3.91 -2.54 13.23
CA PHE A 57 2.89 -3.31 13.96
C PHE A 57 1.37 -2.93 13.86
N PHE A 58 0.98 -1.90 13.11
CA PHE A 58 -0.34 -1.26 13.14
C PHE A 58 -0.97 -1.07 11.75
N GLY A 59 -0.30 -1.46 10.66
CA GLY A 59 -0.84 -1.41 9.30
C GLY A 59 -1.20 -2.79 8.74
N THR A 60 -2.14 -2.81 7.80
CA THR A 60 -2.61 -4.02 7.10
C THR A 60 -1.92 -4.13 5.73
N LEU A 61 -1.24 -5.25 5.46
CA LEU A 61 -0.72 -5.56 4.12
C LEU A 61 -1.81 -6.30 3.33
N THR A 62 -2.19 -5.75 2.17
CA THR A 62 -3.18 -6.36 1.27
C THR A 62 -2.52 -6.63 -0.07
N TYR A 63 -2.50 -7.90 -0.47
CA TYR A 63 -2.04 -8.32 -1.80
C TYR A 63 -3.20 -8.27 -2.78
N VAL A 64 -3.03 -7.52 -3.88
CA VAL A 64 -4.07 -7.38 -4.91
C VAL A 64 -3.58 -8.06 -6.18
N MET A 65 -4.25 -9.17 -6.54
CA MET A 65 -4.07 -9.83 -7.84
C MET A 65 -4.86 -9.04 -8.88
N SER A 66 -4.18 -8.21 -9.68
CA SER A 66 -4.82 -7.57 -10.83
C SER A 66 -5.00 -8.62 -11.93
N ASN A 67 -6.26 -8.97 -12.23
CA ASN A 67 -6.58 -9.80 -13.39
C ASN A 67 -6.55 -8.90 -14.63
N ASN A 68 -5.61 -9.18 -15.52
CA ASN A 68 -5.47 -8.56 -16.83
C ASN A 68 -6.67 -8.88 -17.74
#